data_AF-A0A3E1D9Q6-F1
#
_entry.id   AF-A0A3E1D9Q6-F1
#
_cell.length_a   1.000
_cell.length_b   1.000
_cell.length_c   1.000
_cell.angle_alpha   90.00
_cell.angle_beta   90.00
_cell.angle_gamma   90.00
#
_symmetry.space_group_name_H-M   'P 1'
#
loop_
_entity.id
_entity.type
_entity.pdbx_description
1 polymer ?
#
loop_
_entity_poly.entity_id
_entity_poly.type
_entity_poly.pdbx_seq_one_letter_code
_entity_poly.pdbx_strand_id
1 'polypeptide(L)'
;MHVARFRHHAVLESMVLGKPFRRKLYNVYFDTPDQDLQRAGVALRLRRMNGSWTQTVKSDGGVEAGLHQRNEWEWPCAARSQNRRRLRPQTSNC
;
A
#
# COMPACT_ATOMS: atom_id res chain seq x y z
N MET A 1 10.54 -19.99 -17.70
CA MET A 1 10.60 -21.15 -16.78
C MET A 1 11.46 -20.89 -15.53
N HIS A 2 11.24 -19.78 -14.79
CA HIS A 2 11.96 -19.50 -13.53
C HIS A 2 11.02 -19.45 -12.31
N VAL A 3 9.78 -19.00 -12.49
CA VAL A 3 8.79 -18.81 -11.42
C VAL A 3 8.36 -20.14 -10.77
N ALA A 4 8.19 -21.22 -11.55
CA ALA A 4 7.76 -22.52 -11.03
C ALA A 4 8.81 -23.19 -10.12
N ARG A 5 10.09 -23.01 -10.42
CA ARG A 5 11.22 -23.53 -9.64
C ARG A 5 11.46 -22.68 -8.38
N PHE A 6 11.23 -21.37 -8.47
CA PHE A 6 11.26 -20.50 -7.28
C PHE A 6 10.21 -20.92 -6.25
N ARG A 7 8.98 -21.25 -6.67
CA ARG A 7 7.87 -21.64 -5.77
C ARG A 7 8.15 -22.88 -4.90
N HIS A 8 8.95 -23.83 -5.38
CA HIS A 8 9.30 -25.06 -4.67
C HIS A 8 10.77 -25.05 -4.21
N HIS A 9 11.38 -23.87 -4.13
CA HIS A 9 12.76 -23.77 -3.70
C HIS A 9 12.86 -24.05 -2.20
N ALA A 10 13.79 -24.93 -1.79
CA ALA A 10 13.95 -25.37 -0.41
C ALA A 10 14.05 -24.22 0.62
N VAL A 11 14.65 -23.09 0.23
CA VAL A 11 14.70 -21.88 1.07
C VAL A 11 13.29 -21.36 1.39
N LEU A 12 12.39 -21.30 0.40
CA LEU A 12 11.01 -20.86 0.64
C LEU A 12 10.26 -21.86 1.51
N GLU A 13 10.43 -23.17 1.28
CA GLU A 13 9.81 -24.23 2.08
C GLU A 13 10.24 -24.16 3.55
N SER A 14 11.53 -23.93 3.81
CA SER A 14 12.06 -23.76 5.17
C SER A 14 11.57 -22.48 5.88
N MET A 15 11.06 -21.51 5.13
CA MET A 15 10.56 -20.22 5.64
C MET A 15 9.03 -20.16 5.70
N VAL A 16 8.32 -21.26 5.40
CA VAL A 16 6.86 -21.29 5.49
C VAL A 16 6.43 -21.27 6.94
N LEU A 17 5.92 -20.11 7.39
CA LEU A 17 5.42 -19.90 8.75
C LEU A 17 3.99 -20.42 8.96
N GLY A 18 3.32 -20.92 7.92
CA GLY A 18 1.96 -21.47 8.02
C GLY A 18 1.23 -21.51 6.67
N LYS A 19 -0.02 -21.99 6.70
CA LYS A 19 -0.86 -22.09 5.51
C LYS A 19 -1.20 -20.67 4.99
N PRO A 20 -1.07 -20.41 3.67
CA PRO A 20 -1.53 -19.15 3.09
C PRO A 20 -3.01 -18.92 3.39
N PHE A 21 -3.35 -17.69 3.76
CA PHE A 21 -4.74 -17.29 3.98
C PHE A 21 -5.04 -16.00 3.24
N ARG A 22 -6.33 -15.81 2.93
CA ARG A 22 -6.83 -14.63 2.24
C ARG A 22 -7.45 -13.68 3.24
N ARG A 23 -7.19 -12.38 3.06
CA ARG A 23 -7.76 -11.32 3.89
C ARG A 23 -8.28 -10.19 3.03
N LYS A 24 -9.44 -9.65 3.40
CA LYS A 24 -10.00 -8.45 2.77
C LYS A 24 -9.29 -7.21 3.33
N LEU A 25 -8.79 -6.37 2.43
CA LEU A 25 -8.18 -5.09 2.75
C LEU A 25 -9.03 -3.98 2.12
N TYR A 26 -9.33 -2.94 2.89
CA TYR A 26 -10.00 -1.76 2.37
C TYR A 26 -8.96 -0.66 2.23
N ASN A 27 -8.80 -0.11 1.03
CA ASN A 27 -7.87 0.99 0.77
C ASN A 27 -8.66 2.20 0.29
N VAL A 28 -8.32 3.38 0.80
CA VAL A 28 -8.84 4.67 0.34
C VAL A 28 -7.64 5.56 0.08
N TYR A 29 -7.52 6.09 -1.12
CA TYR A 29 -6.48 7.04 -1.49
C TYR A 29 -7.02 8.45 -1.34
N PHE A 30 -6.17 9.37 -0.92
CA PHE A 30 -6.55 10.76 -0.71
C PHE A 30 -5.66 11.69 -1.51
N ASP A 31 -6.26 12.78 -2.00
CA ASP A 31 -5.55 13.88 -2.62
C ASP A 31 -6.23 15.21 -2.27
N THR A 32 -5.59 16.33 -2.61
CA THR A 32 -6.30 17.62 -2.63
C THR A 32 -7.24 17.67 -3.84
N PRO A 33 -8.28 18.53 -3.83
CA PRO A 33 -9.13 18.74 -5.02
C PRO A 33 -8.31 19.09 -6.26
N ASP A 34 -7.22 19.82 -6.04
CA ASP A 34 -6.33 20.26 -7.09
C ASP A 34 -5.29 19.19 -7.48
N GLN A 35 -5.23 18.00 -6.86
CA GLN A 35 -4.26 16.93 -7.15
C GLN A 35 -2.80 17.28 -6.81
N ASP A 36 -2.58 18.02 -5.74
CA ASP A 36 -1.24 18.45 -5.32
C ASP A 36 -0.34 17.27 -4.94
N LEU A 37 -0.89 16.22 -4.30
CA LEU A 37 -0.08 15.07 -3.88
C LEU A 37 0.38 14.29 -5.10
N GLN A 38 -0.53 14.01 -6.03
CA GLN A 38 -0.19 13.36 -7.29
C GLN A 38 0.88 14.15 -8.06
N ARG A 39 0.72 15.47 -8.20
CA ARG A 39 1.71 16.33 -8.87
C ARG A 39 3.08 16.30 -8.20
N ALA A 40 3.12 16.13 -6.89
CA ALA A 40 4.35 15.99 -6.13
C ALA A 40 4.93 14.55 -6.14
N GLY A 41 4.34 13.60 -6.89
CA GLY A 41 4.76 12.21 -6.88
C GLY A 41 4.46 11.49 -5.54
N VAL A 42 3.49 11.99 -4.77
CA VAL A 42 3.13 11.48 -3.45
C VAL A 42 1.77 10.79 -3.50
N ALA A 43 1.68 9.61 -2.91
CA ALA A 43 0.43 8.91 -2.69
C ALA A 43 0.13 8.76 -1.19
N LEU A 44 -1.03 9.27 -0.77
CA LEU A 44 -1.55 9.08 0.59
C LEU A 44 -2.62 7.99 0.58
N ARG A 45 -2.40 6.91 1.33
CA ARG A 45 -3.32 5.77 1.43
C ARG A 45 -3.73 5.54 2.87
N LEU A 46 -5.02 5.35 3.10
CA LEU A 46 -5.55 4.75 4.32
C LEU A 46 -5.97 3.31 4.05
N ARG A 47 -5.46 2.39 4.87
CA ARG A 47 -5.81 0.97 4.82
C ARG A 47 -6.54 0.57 6.08
N ARG A 48 -7.72 -0.06 5.96
CA ARG A 48 -8.41 -0.72 7.06
C ARG A 48 -8.22 -2.23 6.99
N MET A 49 -7.80 -2.80 8.11
CA MET A 49 -7.57 -4.23 8.27
C MET A 49 -7.89 -4.63 9.72
N ASN A 50 -8.73 -5.65 9.90
CA ASN A 50 -9.12 -6.15 11.23
C ASN A 50 -9.62 -5.05 12.19
N GLY A 51 -10.36 -4.07 11.67
CA GLY A 51 -10.87 -2.94 12.45
C GLY A 51 -9.88 -1.79 12.65
N SER A 52 -8.58 -2.04 12.50
CA SER A 52 -7.52 -1.04 12.62
C SER A 52 -7.29 -0.28 11.32
N TRP A 53 -6.85 0.97 11.44
CA TRP A 53 -6.48 1.82 10.32
C TRP A 53 -4.99 2.13 10.33
N THR A 54 -4.37 2.04 9.17
CA THR A 54 -2.98 2.43 8.92
C THR A 54 -2.97 3.50 7.84
N GLN A 55 -2.26 4.58 8.12
CA GLN A 55 -1.95 5.61 7.14
C GLN A 55 -0.58 5.32 6.54
N THR A 56 -0.49 5.45 5.22
CA THR A 56 0.73 5.25 4.45
C THR A 56 0.95 6.47 3.57
N VAL A 57 2.16 7.04 3.62
CA VAL A 57 2.64 8.00 2.62
C VAL A 57 3.70 7.31 1.78
N LYS A 58 3.52 7.34 0.46
CA LYS A 58 4.51 6.88 -0.52
C LYS A 58 4.99 8.09 -1.28
N SER A 59 6.29 8.28 -1.43
CA SER A 59 6.85 9.30 -2.32
C SER A 59 7.41 8.68 -3.58
N ASP A 60 7.87 9.55 -4.47
CA ASP A 60 8.48 9.19 -5.73
C ASP A 60 9.70 8.27 -5.55
N GLY A 61 9.99 7.50 -6.58
CA GLY A 61 11.04 6.49 -6.56
C GLY A 61 11.13 5.71 -7.88
N GLY A 62 12.25 5.04 -8.10
CA GLY A 62 12.50 4.31 -9.34
C GLY A 62 11.74 2.98 -9.45
N VAL A 63 11.46 2.57 -10.69
CA VAL A 63 11.11 1.19 -11.00
C VAL A 63 12.17 0.64 -11.93
N GLU A 64 12.92 -0.35 -11.47
CA GLU A 64 13.93 -1.03 -12.28
C GLU A 64 13.58 -2.52 -12.36
N ALA A 65 13.43 -3.06 -13.57
CA ALA A 65 13.12 -4.47 -13.82
C ALA A 65 11.91 -5.03 -13.03
N GLY A 66 10.89 -4.21 -12.74
CA GLY A 66 9.72 -4.59 -11.95
C GLY A 66 9.91 -4.56 -10.43
N LEU A 67 11.09 -4.17 -9.96
CA LEU A 67 11.37 -3.86 -8.56
C LEU A 67 11.04 -2.39 -8.29
N HIS A 68 10.08 -2.17 -7.40
CA HIS A 68 9.71 -0.83 -6.98
C HIS A 68 10.64 -0.37 -5.84
N GLN A 69 11.39 0.71 -6.04
CA GLN A 69 12.15 1.39 -5.00
C GLN A 69 11.50 2.73 -4.72
N ARG A 70 10.85 2.88 -3.57
CA ARG A 70 10.19 4.13 -3.14
C ARG A 70 10.27 4.27 -1.63
N ASN A 71 10.30 5.50 -1.16
CA ASN A 71 10.15 5.72 0.28
C ASN A 71 8.69 5.50 0.67
N GLU A 72 8.49 4.73 1.73
CA GLU A 72 7.18 4.40 2.28
C GLU A 72 7.22 4.56 3.80
N TRP A 73 6.35 5.43 4.32
CA TRP A 73 6.20 5.64 5.75
C TRP A 73 4.79 5.21 6.16
N GLU A 74 4.71 4.37 7.19
CA GLU A 74 3.46 3.83 7.71
C GLU A 74 3.29 4.13 9.19
N TRP A 75 2.09 4.52 9.60
CA TRP A 75 1.75 4.70 11.00
C TRP A 75 0.29 4.36 11.28
N PRO A 76 -0.04 3.89 12.51
CA PRO A 76 -1.42 3.73 12.95
C PRO A 76 -2.14 5.08 12.96
N CYS A 77 -3.42 5.11 12.57
CA CYS A 77 -4.24 6.32 12.65
C CYS A 77 -5.63 6.04 13.22
N ALA A 78 -6.21 6.99 13.93
CA ALA A 78 -7.61 6.89 14.34
C ALA A 78 -8.52 7.12 13.13
N ALA A 79 -9.69 6.47 13.10
CA ALA A 79 -10.67 6.70 12.03
C ALA A 79 -11.09 8.19 11.90
N ARG A 80 -11.00 8.95 13.00
CA ARG A 80 -11.38 10.37 13.08
C ARG A 80 -10.22 11.35 12.80
N SER A 81 -8.96 10.91 12.78
CA SER A 81 -7.81 11.80 12.55
C SER A 81 -7.59 12.13 11.06
N GLN A 82 -8.50 11.68 10.19
CA GLN A 82 -8.47 11.93 8.76
C GLN A 82 -8.93 13.38 8.53
N ASN A 83 -8.02 14.29 8.19
CA ASN A 83 -8.36 15.68 7.87
C ASN A 83 -9.09 15.77 6.51
N ARG A 84 -10.36 15.36 6.50
CA ARG A 84 -11.23 15.27 5.32
C ARG A 84 -11.63 16.63 4.73
N ARG A 85 -11.28 17.75 5.37
CA ARG A 85 -11.64 19.09 4.87
C ARG A 85 -10.79 19.51 3.67
N ARG A 86 -9.54 19.07 3.59
CA ARG A 86 -8.62 19.37 2.48
C ARG A 86 -8.37 18.19 1.56
N LEU A 87 -8.57 16.97 2.05
CA LEU A 87 -8.28 15.74 1.33
C LEU A 87 -9.57 15.05 0.90
N ARG A 88 -9.72 14.82 -0.40
CA ARG A 88 -10.82 14.07 -0.99
C ARG A 88 -10.36 12.64 -1.31
N PRO A 89 -11.21 11.63 -1.07
CA PRO A 89 -10.92 10.30 -1.54
C PRO A 89 -10.82 10.31 -3.07
N GLN A 90 -9.72 9.81 -3.61
CA GLN A 90 -9.61 9.55 -5.04
C GLN A 90 -10.59 8.42 -5.38
N THR A 91 -11.47 8.67 -6.35
CA THR A 91 -12.29 7.62 -6.95
C THR A 91 -11.39 6.79 -7.86
N SER A 92 -10.69 5.83 -7.27
CA SER A 92 -9.96 4.84 -8.06
C SER A 92 -11.00 3.90 -8.67
N ASN A 93 -11.22 3.99 -9.98
CA ASN A 93 -11.69 2.85 -10.75
C ASN A 93 -10.59 1.80 -10.66
N CYS A 94 -10.81 0.77 -9.85
CA CYS A 94 -10.19 -0.52 -10.07
C CYS A 94 -11.13 -1.35 -10.94
#